data_AF-A0A954BYZ3-F1
#
_entry.id   AF-A0A954BYZ3-F1
#
_cell.length_a   1.000
_cell.length_b   1.000
_cell.length_c   1.000
_cell.angle_alpha   90.00
_cell.angle_beta   90.00
_cell.angle_gamma   90.00
#
_symmetry.space_group_name_H-M   'P 1'
#
loop_
_entity.id
_entity.type
_entity.pdbx_description
1 polymer ?
#
loop_
_entity_poly.entity_id
_entity_poly.type
_entity_poly.pdbx_seq_one_letter_code
_entity_poly.pdbx_strand_id
1 'polypeptide(L)'
;MTRTGWMKATLVALIVGSMAYVSATPINADAADEAVRIASQKINDKNPDVRAQAVDDLARANNKAGTNYMMQCLANENDGPAGWRMAQAVAMLTSEEALEVVEKNVLKWEKPENLFGAYWTFLGLANQNTERANGILRKAVTETKDKDVYIRSAVLEALASARRADMADLLLTVLKTYDPKWDEDSPIIVLTCVHGAPKMVNAGDKEMRNNIVLAMADVLAQSEDDRIQWFTCKALSEITGEDTYTDPEFWRWWVKMGGKKTERREEGETVAGRDVPKFFKAAAVGKRVVFVIDISGSMQHPVNLPPEMKNPPKEPEDEPDGPVTGGKSGKGGKKDGDSDEEKPVIPPPDYSKVVSKLDLAKVELIHTLKYLPDDYWFNIVIYHTPHSMIDNSTDEFVQATDSNKARFIKKVEDLNWANLTNIHGALTRSFCVNKRKTLDPMKIGKKENNPAWDPDCLKTGATTIFFLTDGSPTISDDSTDIGQVGRPGGNMVGNGRMCQPQNIADDIRRMNVFRKCVINTVGIGPHAGGLLQALAQMSGGEYIDRSGDVR
;
A
#
# COMPACT_ATOMS: atom_id res chain seq x y z
N MET A 1 63.90 20.12 41.71
CA MET A 1 64.50 18.77 41.64
C MET A 1 63.35 17.76 41.71
N THR A 2 62.62 17.51 40.62
CA THR A 2 62.85 16.57 39.48
C THR A 2 62.61 15.09 39.79
N ARG A 3 61.48 14.56 39.29
CA ARG A 3 61.35 13.38 38.39
C ARG A 3 59.84 13.19 38.07
N THR A 4 59.30 13.58 36.89
CA THR A 4 59.15 12.80 35.61
C THR A 4 58.58 11.39 35.82
N GLY A 5 57.54 10.90 35.13
CA GLY A 5 56.74 11.39 34.00
C GLY A 5 55.74 10.30 33.52
N TRP A 6 55.00 10.60 32.44
CA TRP A 6 54.10 9.72 31.63
C TRP A 6 52.77 9.35 32.34
N MET A 7 51.57 9.50 31.78
CA MET A 7 51.08 9.43 30.40
C MET A 7 49.99 10.49 30.10
N LYS A 8 50.05 11.06 28.90
CA LYS A 8 48.87 11.58 28.17
C LYS A 8 48.20 10.40 27.47
N ALA A 9 46.88 10.29 27.51
CA ALA A 9 46.00 10.05 26.36
C ALA A 9 44.59 9.59 26.79
N THR A 10 43.58 10.17 26.12
CA THR A 10 42.21 9.64 25.92
C THR A 10 41.18 9.89 27.01
N LEU A 11 40.51 11.05 26.95
CA LEU A 11 39.12 11.18 27.38
C LEU A 11 38.38 12.22 26.52
N VAL A 12 37.94 11.80 25.33
CA VAL A 12 36.87 12.47 24.56
C VAL A 12 35.83 11.40 24.26
N ALA A 13 34.92 11.18 25.20
CA ALA A 13 33.68 10.45 25.00
C ALA A 13 32.76 10.74 26.20
N LEU A 14 31.65 11.44 25.93
CA LEU A 14 30.37 11.48 26.66
C LEU A 14 29.82 12.91 26.75
N ILE A 15 29.03 13.32 25.75
CA ILE A 15 27.81 14.08 25.99
C ILE A 15 26.73 13.49 25.08
N VAL A 16 25.91 12.61 25.66
CA VAL A 16 24.58 12.23 25.16
C VAL A 16 23.60 12.56 26.29
N GLY A 17 22.48 13.21 25.93
CA GLY A 17 21.25 13.16 26.70
C GLY A 17 20.99 14.35 27.62
N SER A 18 20.45 15.44 27.07
CA SER A 18 19.48 16.26 27.79
C SER A 18 18.59 16.97 26.77
N MET A 19 17.28 16.69 26.81
CA MET A 19 16.27 17.62 26.30
C MET A 19 16.39 18.91 27.10
N ALA A 20 17.14 19.87 26.58
CA ALA A 20 17.08 21.25 27.00
C ALA A 20 16.53 22.04 25.81
N TYR A 21 15.48 22.82 26.06
CA TYR A 21 15.15 23.98 25.23
C TYR A 21 16.38 24.90 25.25
N VAL A 22 17.33 24.67 24.35
CA VAL A 22 18.48 25.55 24.16
C VAL A 22 17.96 26.73 23.35
N SER A 23 17.86 27.88 24.00
CA SER A 23 17.74 29.15 23.29
C SER A 23 18.86 29.23 22.26
N ALA A 24 18.47 29.38 20.99
CA ALA A 24 19.40 29.43 19.87
C ALA A 24 20.42 30.57 20.06
N THR A 25 21.60 30.24 20.56
CA THR A 25 22.76 31.11 20.39
C THR A 25 23.13 31.09 18.91
N PRO A 26 23.32 32.25 18.27
CA PRO A 26 23.74 32.29 16.87
C PRO A 26 25.08 31.56 16.75
N ILE A 27 25.08 30.47 16.00
CA ILE A 27 26.30 29.75 15.62
C ILE A 27 27.13 30.74 14.79
N ASN A 28 28.40 30.95 15.16
CA ASN A 28 29.31 31.78 14.36
C ASN A 28 29.41 31.19 12.93
N ALA A 29 29.46 32.04 11.89
CA ALA A 29 29.44 31.63 10.48
C ALA A 29 30.48 30.54 10.16
N ASP A 30 31.70 30.65 10.72
CA ASP A 30 32.77 29.65 10.54
C ASP A 30 32.39 28.27 11.08
N ALA A 31 31.62 28.22 12.17
CA ALA A 31 31.14 26.98 12.75
C ALA A 31 29.96 26.38 11.96
N ALA A 32 29.15 27.23 11.31
CA ALA A 32 28.09 26.78 10.41
C ALA A 32 28.67 26.18 9.12
N ASP A 33 29.70 26.81 8.54
CA ASP A 33 30.37 26.31 7.34
C ASP A 33 31.11 24.99 7.59
N GLU A 34 31.78 24.87 8.74
CA GLU A 34 32.42 23.61 9.14
C GLU A 34 31.39 22.49 9.40
N ALA A 35 30.24 22.82 10.00
CA ALA A 35 29.14 21.87 10.18
C ALA A 35 28.58 21.39 8.83
N VAL A 36 28.39 22.31 7.86
CA VAL A 36 27.98 21.96 6.50
C VAL A 36 29.03 21.06 5.84
N ARG A 37 30.32 21.38 5.98
CA ARG A 37 31.41 20.57 5.42
C ARG A 37 31.38 19.15 5.97
N ILE A 38 31.26 18.96 7.28
CA ILE A 38 31.23 17.63 7.92
C ILE A 38 29.97 16.87 7.51
N ALA A 39 28.80 17.51 7.55
CA ALA A 39 27.54 16.85 7.23
C ALA A 39 27.46 16.46 5.74
N SER A 40 27.98 17.30 4.82
CA SER A 40 28.01 17.00 3.38
C SER A 40 28.78 15.73 3.03
N GLN A 41 29.76 15.32 3.84
CA GLN A 41 30.50 14.08 3.63
C GLN A 41 29.68 12.82 3.95
N LYS A 42 28.59 12.96 4.70
CA LYS A 42 27.75 11.86 5.20
C LYS A 42 26.46 11.64 4.40
N ILE A 43 26.10 12.55 3.50
CA ILE A 43 24.83 12.47 2.74
C ILE A 43 24.76 11.28 1.78
N ASN A 44 25.89 10.63 1.48
CA ASN A 44 25.99 9.45 0.62
C ASN A 44 26.31 8.16 1.42
N ASP A 45 26.18 8.19 2.75
CA ASP A 45 26.42 7.00 3.57
C ASP A 45 25.44 5.88 3.20
N LYS A 46 25.90 4.62 3.27
CA LYS A 46 25.05 3.45 3.03
C LYS A 46 23.95 3.31 4.08
N ASN A 47 24.22 3.76 5.31
CA ASN A 47 23.26 3.74 6.40
C ASN A 47 22.27 4.92 6.28
N PRO A 48 20.96 4.64 6.11
CA PRO A 48 19.93 5.68 6.01
C PRO A 48 19.86 6.60 7.24
N ASP A 49 20.13 6.10 8.44
CA ASP A 49 20.09 6.91 9.67
C ASP A 49 21.22 7.95 9.71
N VAL A 50 22.39 7.61 9.15
CA VAL A 50 23.54 8.53 9.06
C VAL A 50 23.23 9.64 8.05
N ARG A 51 22.59 9.29 6.93
CA ARG A 51 22.13 10.29 5.94
C ARG A 51 21.09 11.22 6.55
N ALA A 52 20.08 10.68 7.24
CA ALA A 52 19.05 11.48 7.90
C ALA A 52 19.65 12.45 8.93
N GLN A 53 20.58 11.98 9.76
CA GLN A 53 21.28 12.85 10.71
C GLN A 53 22.07 13.96 10.01
N ALA A 54 22.73 13.64 8.89
CA ALA A 54 23.44 14.65 8.11
C ALA A 54 22.50 15.72 7.56
N VAL A 55 21.31 15.32 7.08
CA VAL A 55 20.28 16.25 6.62
C VAL A 55 19.74 17.12 7.75
N ASP A 56 19.52 16.56 8.95
CA ASP A 56 19.14 17.32 10.14
C ASP A 56 20.18 18.40 10.48
N ASP A 57 21.47 18.04 10.44
CA ASP A 57 22.58 18.97 10.73
C ASP A 57 22.68 20.07 9.66
N LEU A 58 22.49 19.74 8.39
CA LEU A 58 22.45 20.71 7.29
C LEU A 58 21.25 21.66 7.39
N ALA A 59 20.09 21.17 7.81
CA ALA A 59 18.89 21.99 7.99
C ALA A 59 19.08 23.06 9.08
N ARG A 60 19.78 22.72 10.17
CA ARG A 60 20.10 23.67 11.24
C ARG A 60 21.00 24.82 10.79
N ALA A 61 21.83 24.62 9.76
CA ALA A 61 22.60 25.70 9.16
C ALA A 61 21.71 26.69 8.38
N ASN A 62 20.54 26.23 7.89
CA ASN A 62 19.49 27.05 7.27
C ASN A 62 20.01 28.03 6.21
N ASN A 63 20.97 27.57 5.39
CA ASN A 63 21.64 28.38 4.37
C ASN A 63 21.65 27.66 3.01
N LYS A 64 21.93 28.41 1.95
CA LYS A 64 21.91 27.94 0.57
C LYS A 64 22.81 26.72 0.33
N ALA A 65 24.02 26.68 0.91
CA ALA A 65 24.97 25.60 0.70
C ALA A 65 24.49 24.30 1.35
N GLY A 66 24.04 24.37 2.61
CA GLY A 66 23.48 23.24 3.34
C GLY A 66 22.26 22.66 2.64
N THR A 67 21.32 23.51 2.21
CA THR A 67 20.11 23.07 1.53
C THR A 67 20.40 22.39 0.19
N ASN A 68 21.41 22.81 -0.58
CA ASN A 68 21.78 22.10 -1.81
C ASN A 68 22.19 20.64 -1.54
N TYR A 69 22.99 20.39 -0.50
CA TYR A 69 23.35 19.03 -0.12
C TYR A 69 22.16 18.21 0.40
N MET A 70 21.25 18.85 1.15
CA MET A 70 20.01 18.21 1.57
C MET A 70 19.18 17.75 0.36
N MET A 71 18.99 18.63 -0.63
CA MET A 71 18.21 18.31 -1.83
C MET A 71 18.87 17.20 -2.67
N GLN A 72 20.21 17.14 -2.73
CA GLN A 72 20.93 16.04 -3.39
C GLN A 72 20.67 14.69 -2.71
N CYS A 73 20.65 14.67 -1.37
CA CYS A 73 20.35 13.48 -0.58
C CYS A 73 18.90 13.04 -0.79
N LEU A 74 17.95 13.97 -0.61
CA LEU A 74 16.51 13.73 -0.76
C LEU A 74 16.13 13.22 -2.15
N ALA A 75 16.77 13.70 -3.22
CA ALA A 75 16.47 13.31 -4.60
C ALA A 75 16.49 11.80 -4.84
N ASN A 76 17.18 11.04 -3.99
CA ASN A 76 17.35 9.59 -4.09
C ASN A 76 16.98 8.83 -2.81
N GLU A 77 16.42 9.51 -1.81
CA GLU A 77 16.08 8.87 -0.54
C GLU A 77 14.86 7.96 -0.71
N ASN A 78 15.00 6.74 -0.22
CA ASN A 78 14.02 5.69 -0.38
C ASN A 78 13.75 4.87 0.88
N ASP A 79 14.44 5.15 1.97
CA ASP A 79 14.14 4.59 3.29
C ASP A 79 13.03 5.42 3.95
N GLY A 80 11.98 4.74 4.41
CA GLY A 80 10.81 5.39 5.00
C GLY A 80 11.15 6.20 6.26
N PRO A 81 11.74 5.57 7.29
CA PRO A 81 12.17 6.26 8.51
C PRO A 81 13.13 7.43 8.29
N ALA A 82 14.17 7.26 7.47
CA ALA A 82 15.09 8.35 7.14
C ALA A 82 14.39 9.47 6.37
N GLY A 83 13.58 9.13 5.36
CA GLY A 83 12.80 10.11 4.59
C GLY A 83 11.87 10.94 5.46
N TRP A 84 11.19 10.33 6.44
CA TRP A 84 10.36 11.06 7.40
C TRP A 84 11.18 12.03 8.25
N ARG A 85 12.36 11.64 8.76
CA ARG A 85 13.26 12.54 9.47
C ARG A 85 13.71 13.71 8.58
N MET A 86 14.07 13.42 7.33
CA MET A 86 14.44 14.46 6.37
C MET A 86 13.28 15.43 6.08
N ALA A 87 12.03 14.96 6.08
CA ALA A 87 10.86 15.85 5.99
C ALA A 87 10.78 16.82 7.18
N GLN A 88 11.08 16.35 8.40
CA GLN A 88 11.17 17.23 9.57
C GLN A 88 12.28 18.27 9.42
N ALA A 89 13.43 17.87 8.87
CA ALA A 89 14.53 18.78 8.58
C ALA A 89 14.13 19.87 7.58
N VAL A 90 13.40 19.51 6.50
CA VAL A 90 12.86 20.48 5.54
C VAL A 90 11.92 21.48 6.23
N ALA A 91 11.07 21.02 7.16
CA ALA A 91 10.17 21.90 7.91
C ALA A 91 10.90 22.94 8.79
N MET A 92 12.17 22.73 9.11
CA MET A 92 12.99 23.67 9.87
C MET A 92 13.59 24.81 9.02
N LEU A 93 13.55 24.70 7.69
CA LEU A 93 14.14 25.71 6.80
C LEU A 93 13.29 26.97 6.77
N THR A 94 13.83 28.10 7.24
CA THR A 94 13.11 29.38 7.31
C THR A 94 13.75 30.49 6.46
N SER A 95 14.98 30.28 5.99
CA SER A 95 15.67 31.25 5.13
C SER A 95 15.06 31.28 3.73
N GLU A 96 14.86 32.48 3.18
CA GLU A 96 14.37 32.66 1.80
C GLU A 96 15.33 32.03 0.78
N GLU A 97 16.64 32.16 0.99
CA GLU A 97 17.64 31.56 0.11
C GLU A 97 17.59 30.02 0.14
N ALA A 98 17.29 29.43 1.30
CA ALA A 98 17.11 28.00 1.45
C ALA A 98 15.83 27.53 0.73
N LEU A 99 14.71 28.22 0.95
CA LEU A 99 13.43 27.89 0.31
C LEU A 99 13.47 28.10 -1.22
N GLU A 100 14.23 29.08 -1.72
CA GLU A 100 14.50 29.24 -3.14
C GLU A 100 15.25 28.03 -3.73
N VAL A 101 16.22 27.47 -2.99
CA VAL A 101 16.91 26.23 -3.39
C VAL A 101 15.94 25.05 -3.43
N VAL A 102 15.09 24.90 -2.40
CA VAL A 102 14.08 23.83 -2.35
C VAL A 102 13.19 23.90 -3.59
N GLU A 103 12.58 25.07 -3.85
CA GLU A 103 11.70 25.29 -5.01
C GLU A 103 12.39 24.95 -6.33
N LYS A 104 13.59 25.49 -6.57
CA LYS A 104 14.34 25.29 -7.83
C LYS A 104 14.70 23.83 -8.09
N ASN A 105 14.87 23.03 -7.04
CA ASN A 105 15.20 21.62 -7.15
C ASN A 105 13.95 20.75 -7.30
N VAL A 106 13.01 20.85 -6.34
CA VAL A 106 11.87 19.92 -6.25
C VAL A 106 10.93 20.06 -7.45
N LEU A 107 10.76 21.26 -8.01
CA LEU A 107 9.92 21.47 -9.19
C LEU A 107 10.52 20.93 -10.49
N LYS A 108 11.75 20.41 -10.48
CA LYS A 108 12.41 19.75 -11.63
C LYS A 108 12.48 18.22 -11.50
N TRP A 109 11.94 17.68 -10.43
CA TRP A 109 11.96 16.23 -10.13
C TRP A 109 10.83 15.51 -10.87
N GLU A 110 10.85 15.59 -12.19
CA GLU A 110 9.80 15.06 -13.07
C GLU A 110 9.86 13.54 -13.23
N LYS A 111 10.90 12.88 -12.71
CA LYS A 111 11.15 11.47 -12.91
C LYS A 111 10.58 10.59 -11.79
N PRO A 112 10.16 9.35 -12.09
CA PRO A 112 9.62 8.42 -11.10
C PRO A 112 10.56 8.21 -9.89
N GLU A 113 11.87 8.08 -10.12
CA GLU A 113 12.84 7.87 -9.04
C GLU A 113 12.92 9.00 -8.02
N ASN A 114 12.42 10.19 -8.36
CA ASN A 114 12.39 11.33 -7.45
C ASN A 114 11.09 11.41 -6.64
N LEU A 115 10.11 10.52 -6.86
CA LEU A 115 8.78 10.57 -6.28
C LEU A 115 8.80 10.65 -4.73
N PHE A 116 9.59 9.80 -4.07
CA PHE A 116 9.70 9.84 -2.60
C PHE A 116 10.48 11.04 -2.09
N GLY A 117 11.57 11.43 -2.77
CA GLY A 117 12.29 12.66 -2.44
C GLY A 117 11.37 13.88 -2.49
N ALA A 118 10.56 13.99 -3.55
CA ALA A 118 9.56 15.02 -3.71
C ALA A 118 8.51 14.96 -2.58
N TYR A 119 7.99 13.76 -2.29
CA TYR A 119 7.01 13.55 -1.23
C TYR A 119 7.51 14.00 0.14
N TRP A 120 8.72 13.60 0.55
CA TRP A 120 9.30 14.00 1.83
C TRP A 120 9.57 15.50 1.90
N THR A 121 10.03 16.10 0.80
CA THR A 121 10.23 17.55 0.69
C THR A 121 8.90 18.28 0.87
N PHE A 122 7.87 17.90 0.13
CA PHE A 122 6.55 18.52 0.22
C PHE A 122 5.88 18.29 1.57
N LEU A 123 6.10 17.14 2.20
CA LEU A 123 5.59 16.86 3.55
C LEU A 123 6.21 17.82 4.57
N GLY A 124 7.51 18.09 4.46
CA GLY A 124 8.19 19.09 5.28
C GLY A 124 7.60 20.49 5.08
N LEU A 125 7.43 20.93 3.83
CA LEU A 125 6.80 22.22 3.50
C LEU A 125 5.35 22.31 3.97
N ALA A 126 4.57 21.24 3.84
CA ALA A 126 3.18 21.18 4.27
C ALA A 126 3.05 21.31 5.80
N ASN A 127 3.96 20.68 6.55
CA ASN A 127 4.05 20.79 8.01
C ASN A 127 4.58 22.16 8.46
N GLN A 128 5.44 22.79 7.67
CA GLN A 128 5.95 24.14 7.95
C GLN A 128 4.82 25.18 7.94
N ASN A 129 3.88 25.06 7.00
CA ASN A 129 2.69 25.90 6.87
C ASN A 129 2.96 27.41 6.94
N THR A 130 3.99 27.87 6.24
CA THR A 130 4.27 29.30 6.02
C THR A 130 3.72 29.72 4.66
N GLU A 131 3.49 31.03 4.47
CA GLU A 131 3.06 31.57 3.17
C GLU A 131 4.02 31.17 2.05
N ARG A 132 5.33 31.25 2.30
CA ARG A 132 6.35 30.87 1.33
C ARG A 132 6.31 29.39 0.96
N ALA A 133 6.21 28.50 1.96
CA ALA A 133 6.10 27.06 1.73
C ALA A 133 4.80 26.69 1.00
N ASN A 134 3.68 27.30 1.41
CA ASN A 134 2.38 27.15 0.77
C ASN A 134 2.42 27.62 -0.69
N GLY A 135 3.17 28.69 -0.99
CA GLY A 135 3.44 29.12 -2.36
C GLY A 135 4.10 28.03 -3.21
N ILE A 136 5.16 27.39 -2.70
CA ILE A 136 5.85 26.29 -3.41
C ILE A 136 4.90 25.11 -3.67
N LEU A 137 4.11 24.73 -2.65
CA LEU A 137 3.12 23.65 -2.76
C LEU A 137 2.07 23.96 -3.84
N ARG A 138 1.57 25.20 -3.91
CA ARG A 138 0.61 25.63 -4.94
C ARG A 138 1.23 25.56 -6.34
N LYS A 139 2.47 26.02 -6.52
CA LYS A 139 3.18 25.94 -7.81
C LYS A 139 3.36 24.50 -8.28
N ALA A 140 3.69 23.58 -7.37
CA ALA A 140 3.85 22.16 -7.69
C ALA A 140 2.58 21.53 -8.30
N VAL A 141 1.39 22.06 -7.98
CA VAL A 141 0.11 21.60 -8.55
C VAL A 141 -0.32 22.41 -9.78
N THR A 142 -0.14 23.73 -9.75
CA THR A 142 -0.76 24.65 -10.72
C THR A 142 0.14 25.12 -11.85
N GLU A 143 1.47 25.07 -11.67
CA GLU A 143 2.46 25.53 -12.66
C GLU A 143 3.22 24.37 -13.33
N THR A 144 3.07 23.14 -12.83
CA THR A 144 3.64 21.94 -13.47
C THR A 144 2.76 21.47 -14.63
N LYS A 145 3.35 20.76 -15.59
CA LYS A 145 2.63 20.29 -16.78
C LYS A 145 1.73 19.12 -16.39
N ASP A 146 0.68 18.87 -17.18
CA ASP A 146 -0.22 17.74 -16.92
C ASP A 146 0.49 16.38 -16.92
N LYS A 147 1.55 16.25 -17.71
CA LYS A 147 2.41 15.06 -17.74
C LYS A 147 3.28 14.85 -16.49
N ASP A 148 3.41 15.85 -15.62
CA ASP A 148 4.29 15.80 -14.43
C ASP A 148 3.56 15.15 -13.24
N VAL A 149 2.95 13.99 -13.50
CA VAL A 149 2.02 13.30 -12.58
C VAL A 149 2.68 12.91 -11.26
N TYR A 150 3.98 12.64 -11.25
CA TYR A 150 4.72 12.25 -10.04
C TYR A 150 4.84 13.40 -9.04
N ILE A 151 5.22 14.61 -9.50
CA ILE A 151 5.33 15.78 -8.62
C ILE A 151 3.96 16.13 -8.05
N ARG A 152 2.93 16.16 -8.90
CA ARG A 152 1.54 16.44 -8.51
C ARG A 152 1.01 15.43 -7.50
N SER A 153 1.29 14.14 -7.71
CA SER A 153 0.92 13.08 -6.76
C SER A 153 1.67 13.24 -5.43
N ALA A 154 2.98 13.52 -5.48
CA ALA A 154 3.79 13.72 -4.28
C ALA A 154 3.29 14.87 -3.41
N VAL A 155 2.97 16.03 -4.00
CA VAL A 155 2.47 17.18 -3.24
C VAL A 155 1.07 16.93 -2.67
N LEU A 156 0.17 16.30 -3.42
CA LEU A 156 -1.18 16.00 -2.92
C LEU A 156 -1.16 14.96 -1.79
N GLU A 157 -0.34 13.92 -1.90
CA GLU A 157 -0.17 12.94 -0.82
C GLU A 157 0.48 13.59 0.42
N ALA A 158 1.44 14.50 0.23
CA ALA A 158 2.05 15.25 1.34
C ALA A 158 1.04 16.13 2.07
N LEU A 159 0.19 16.86 1.34
CA LEU A 159 -0.88 17.67 1.90
C LEU A 159 -1.90 16.83 2.67
N ALA A 160 -2.27 15.66 2.13
CA ALA A 160 -3.18 14.72 2.78
C ALA A 160 -2.57 14.12 4.06
N SER A 161 -1.29 13.76 4.04
CA SER A 161 -0.55 13.26 5.21
C SER A 161 -0.42 14.33 6.30
N ALA A 162 -0.21 15.59 5.92
CA ALA A 162 -0.20 16.74 6.83
C ALA A 162 -1.61 17.25 7.22
N ARG A 163 -2.68 16.63 6.69
CA ARG A 163 -4.10 17.00 6.92
C ARG A 163 -4.39 18.49 6.63
N ARG A 164 -3.84 19.03 5.55
CA ARG A 164 -3.95 20.44 5.16
C ARG A 164 -5.29 20.75 4.49
N ALA A 165 -6.32 20.88 5.31
CA ALA A 165 -7.68 21.16 4.82
C ALA A 165 -7.85 22.56 4.19
N ASP A 166 -7.00 23.50 4.57
CA ASP A 166 -6.92 24.84 3.99
C ASP A 166 -6.34 24.86 2.56
N MET A 167 -5.86 23.72 2.05
CA MET A 167 -5.36 23.54 0.69
C MET A 167 -6.20 22.55 -0.14
N ALA A 168 -7.42 22.25 0.29
CA ALA A 168 -8.34 21.34 -0.42
C ALA A 168 -8.71 21.84 -1.83
N ASP A 169 -8.56 23.13 -2.11
CA ASP A 169 -8.75 23.71 -3.44
C ASP A 169 -7.78 23.14 -4.50
N LEU A 170 -6.57 22.74 -4.10
CA LEU A 170 -5.61 22.10 -4.99
C LEU A 170 -6.07 20.69 -5.39
N LEU A 171 -6.64 19.94 -4.45
CA LEU A 171 -7.22 18.62 -4.73
C LEU A 171 -8.42 18.76 -5.68
N LEU A 172 -9.30 19.73 -5.43
CA LEU A 172 -10.42 20.02 -6.31
C LEU A 172 -9.97 20.42 -7.73
N THR A 173 -8.89 21.20 -7.84
CA THR A 173 -8.32 21.62 -9.13
C THR A 173 -7.94 20.40 -9.98
N VAL A 174 -7.31 19.38 -9.37
CA VAL A 174 -6.91 18.17 -10.07
C VAL A 174 -8.11 17.26 -10.37
N LEU A 175 -9.04 17.09 -9.44
CA LEU A 175 -10.24 16.26 -9.68
C LEU A 175 -11.10 16.81 -10.82
N LYS A 176 -11.23 18.14 -10.95
CA LYS A 176 -12.00 18.78 -12.03
C LYS A 176 -11.40 18.58 -13.43
N THR A 177 -10.12 18.23 -13.52
CA THR A 177 -9.44 17.96 -14.79
C THR A 177 -9.24 16.47 -15.04
N TYR A 178 -9.95 15.61 -14.30
CA TYR A 178 -9.93 14.18 -14.51
C TYR A 178 -10.24 13.83 -15.97
N ASP A 179 -9.38 12.98 -16.54
CA ASP A 179 -9.53 12.38 -17.87
C ASP A 179 -9.55 10.86 -17.67
N PRO A 180 -10.55 10.12 -18.20
CA PRO A 180 -10.61 8.66 -18.11
C PRO A 180 -9.34 7.93 -18.57
N LYS A 181 -8.55 8.53 -19.47
CA LYS A 181 -7.25 7.97 -19.88
C LYS A 181 -6.28 7.82 -18.71
N TRP A 182 -6.45 8.60 -17.63
CA TRP A 182 -5.61 8.50 -16.45
C TRP A 182 -5.76 7.16 -15.74
N ASP A 183 -6.91 6.49 -15.85
CA ASP A 183 -7.13 5.15 -15.29
C ASP A 183 -6.07 4.16 -15.79
N GLU A 184 -5.74 4.26 -17.07
CA GLU A 184 -4.68 3.47 -17.67
C GLU A 184 -3.32 4.14 -17.53
N ASP A 185 -3.17 5.40 -17.95
CA ASP A 185 -1.89 6.05 -18.16
C ASP A 185 -1.18 6.54 -16.90
N SER A 186 -1.94 6.97 -15.90
CA SER A 186 -1.39 7.59 -14.70
C SER A 186 -2.34 7.45 -13.51
N PRO A 187 -2.74 6.22 -13.12
CA PRO A 187 -3.76 6.03 -12.10
C PRO A 187 -3.37 6.61 -10.73
N ILE A 188 -2.06 6.78 -10.49
CA ILE A 188 -1.53 7.31 -9.23
C ILE A 188 -2.09 8.69 -8.87
N ILE A 189 -2.32 9.58 -9.85
CA ILE A 189 -2.77 10.95 -9.53
C ILE A 189 -4.21 10.92 -9.02
N VAL A 190 -5.06 10.12 -9.65
CA VAL A 190 -6.46 9.94 -9.27
C VAL A 190 -6.54 9.26 -7.91
N LEU A 191 -5.80 8.17 -7.73
CA LEU A 191 -5.74 7.42 -6.48
C LEU A 191 -5.27 8.28 -5.31
N THR A 192 -4.25 9.12 -5.52
CA THR A 192 -3.79 10.07 -4.50
C THR A 192 -4.88 11.10 -4.17
N CYS A 193 -5.58 11.65 -5.17
CA CYS A 193 -6.68 12.58 -4.93
C CYS A 193 -7.80 11.93 -4.11
N VAL A 194 -8.33 10.79 -4.55
CA VAL A 194 -9.49 10.16 -3.90
C VAL A 194 -9.14 9.64 -2.51
N HIS A 195 -7.95 9.08 -2.32
CA HIS A 195 -7.48 8.61 -1.01
C HIS A 195 -7.08 9.76 -0.07
N GLY A 196 -6.68 10.91 -0.63
CA GLY A 196 -6.33 12.11 0.13
C GLY A 196 -7.54 12.93 0.58
N ALA A 197 -8.63 12.90 -0.19
CA ALA A 197 -9.80 13.74 0.03
C ALA A 197 -10.39 13.64 1.46
N PRO A 198 -10.60 12.45 2.05
CA PRO A 198 -11.14 12.36 3.42
C PRO A 198 -10.25 13.01 4.49
N LYS A 199 -8.95 13.17 4.21
CA LYS A 199 -7.97 13.79 5.14
C LYS A 199 -7.86 15.30 4.97
N MET A 200 -8.30 15.84 3.83
CA MET A 200 -8.20 17.25 3.47
C MET A 200 -9.56 17.96 3.48
N VAL A 201 -10.68 17.24 3.41
CA VAL A 201 -12.00 17.86 3.42
C VAL A 201 -12.41 18.21 4.85
N ASN A 202 -12.64 19.50 5.11
CA ASN A 202 -13.21 19.96 6.38
C ASN A 202 -14.74 19.92 6.31
N ALA A 203 -15.38 19.18 7.23
CA ALA A 203 -16.83 19.09 7.30
C ALA A 203 -17.54 20.44 7.52
N GLY A 204 -16.85 21.43 8.11
CA GLY A 204 -17.36 22.79 8.31
C GLY A 204 -17.41 23.64 7.04
N ASP A 205 -16.54 23.35 6.05
CA ASP A 205 -16.55 24.02 4.75
C ASP A 205 -17.47 23.27 3.78
N LYS A 206 -18.76 23.61 3.86
CA LYS A 206 -19.80 22.93 3.07
C LYS A 206 -19.61 23.12 1.57
N GLU A 207 -19.14 24.29 1.14
CA GLU A 207 -18.98 24.60 -0.28
C GLU A 207 -17.85 23.76 -0.87
N MET A 208 -16.66 23.77 -0.23
CA MET A 208 -15.53 22.98 -0.68
C MET A 208 -15.84 21.48 -0.65
N ARG A 209 -16.45 21.00 0.45
CA ARG A 209 -16.88 19.60 0.58
C ARG A 209 -17.81 19.20 -0.56
N ASN A 210 -18.85 19.98 -0.82
CA ASN A 210 -19.83 19.67 -1.86
C ASN A 210 -19.20 19.69 -3.26
N ASN A 211 -18.30 20.64 -3.54
CA ASN A 211 -17.57 20.70 -4.80
C ASN A 211 -16.67 19.47 -5.01
N ILE A 212 -15.99 19.00 -3.96
CA ILE A 212 -15.19 17.77 -4.02
C ILE A 212 -16.06 16.54 -4.22
N VAL A 213 -17.20 16.44 -3.51
CA VAL A 213 -18.16 15.34 -3.71
C VAL A 213 -18.66 15.29 -5.16
N LEU A 214 -19.01 16.44 -5.75
CA LEU A 214 -19.43 16.49 -7.15
C LEU A 214 -18.31 16.06 -8.11
N ALA A 215 -17.09 16.54 -7.90
CA ALA A 215 -15.95 16.15 -8.73
C ALA A 215 -15.63 14.65 -8.61
N MET A 216 -15.77 14.07 -7.41
CA MET A 216 -15.61 12.62 -7.21
C MET A 216 -16.77 11.81 -7.82
N ALA A 217 -18.00 12.34 -7.83
CA ALA A 217 -19.10 11.75 -8.58
C ALA A 217 -18.82 11.74 -10.09
N ASP A 218 -18.19 12.79 -10.63
CA ASP A 218 -17.75 12.82 -12.02
C ASP A 218 -16.66 11.79 -12.32
N VAL A 219 -15.71 11.56 -11.40
CA VAL A 219 -14.74 10.46 -11.50
C VAL A 219 -15.46 9.11 -11.52
N LEU A 220 -16.40 8.89 -10.60
CA LEU A 220 -17.13 7.63 -10.51
C LEU A 220 -17.97 7.33 -11.76
N ALA A 221 -18.55 8.36 -12.38
CA ALA A 221 -19.34 8.23 -13.60
C ALA A 221 -18.51 7.90 -14.85
N GLN A 222 -17.23 8.24 -14.85
CA GLN A 222 -16.37 8.21 -16.03
C GLN A 222 -15.28 7.14 -15.97
N SER A 223 -14.88 6.72 -14.77
CA SER A 223 -13.82 5.74 -14.56
C SER A 223 -14.30 4.32 -14.89
N GLU A 224 -13.45 3.57 -15.58
CA GLU A 224 -13.65 2.12 -15.83
C GLU A 224 -12.73 1.26 -14.94
N ASP A 225 -11.80 1.87 -14.19
CA ASP A 225 -10.94 1.15 -13.25
C ASP A 225 -11.68 0.90 -11.92
N ASP A 226 -12.02 -0.38 -11.68
CA ASP A 226 -12.68 -0.86 -10.47
C ASP A 226 -12.01 -0.40 -9.16
N ARG A 227 -10.68 -0.27 -9.14
CA ARG A 227 -9.96 0.17 -7.94
C ARG A 227 -10.18 1.67 -7.73
N ILE A 228 -10.14 2.49 -8.77
CA ILE A 228 -10.46 3.93 -8.68
C ILE A 228 -11.90 4.11 -8.21
N GLN A 229 -12.86 3.41 -8.81
CA GLN A 229 -14.27 3.45 -8.38
C GLN A 229 -14.43 3.06 -6.90
N TRP A 230 -13.78 1.97 -6.48
CA TRP A 230 -13.85 1.50 -5.10
C TRP A 230 -13.32 2.53 -4.09
N PHE A 231 -12.13 3.09 -4.34
CA PHE A 231 -11.56 4.13 -3.47
C PHE A 231 -12.39 5.41 -3.50
N THR A 232 -13.00 5.75 -4.64
CA THR A 232 -13.89 6.90 -4.77
C THR A 232 -15.12 6.73 -3.89
N CYS A 233 -15.79 5.57 -3.96
CA CYS A 233 -16.97 5.27 -3.13
C CYS A 233 -16.62 5.29 -1.64
N LYS A 234 -15.48 4.70 -1.27
CA LYS A 234 -15.02 4.69 0.12
C LYS A 234 -14.74 6.10 0.63
N ALA A 235 -14.04 6.92 -0.15
CA ALA A 235 -13.74 8.30 0.21
C ALA A 235 -15.00 9.17 0.31
N LEU A 236 -15.96 9.00 -0.60
CA LEU A 236 -17.26 9.66 -0.53
C LEU A 236 -18.02 9.29 0.74
N SER A 237 -18.05 8.01 1.10
CA SER A 237 -18.62 7.53 2.37
C SER A 237 -17.92 8.16 3.59
N GLU A 238 -16.59 8.18 3.62
CA GLU A 238 -15.83 8.79 4.72
C GLU A 238 -16.07 10.31 4.86
N ILE A 239 -16.19 11.03 3.74
CA ILE A 239 -16.43 12.48 3.72
C ILE A 239 -17.87 12.83 4.14
N THR A 240 -18.85 12.05 3.69
CA THR A 240 -20.27 12.36 3.84
C THR A 240 -20.90 11.71 5.07
N GLY A 241 -20.31 10.62 5.57
CA GLY A 241 -20.87 9.76 6.61
C GLY A 241 -22.00 8.84 6.12
N GLU A 242 -22.23 8.77 4.81
CA GLU A 242 -23.19 7.86 4.16
C GLU A 242 -22.62 6.46 3.96
N ASP A 243 -23.47 5.52 3.58
CA ASP A 243 -23.05 4.20 3.12
C ASP A 243 -22.27 4.29 1.78
N THR A 244 -21.64 3.19 1.37
CA THR A 244 -20.86 3.14 0.12
C THR A 244 -21.75 2.88 -1.09
N TYR A 245 -22.19 3.97 -1.73
CA TYR A 245 -22.98 3.94 -2.98
C TYR A 245 -22.08 4.04 -4.21
N THR A 246 -22.39 3.22 -5.23
CA THR A 246 -21.67 3.24 -6.51
C THR A 246 -22.32 4.12 -7.57
N ASP A 247 -23.57 4.54 -7.37
CA ASP A 247 -24.28 5.42 -8.30
C ASP A 247 -23.80 6.88 -8.17
N PRO A 248 -23.23 7.48 -9.24
CA PRO A 248 -22.87 8.90 -9.25
C PRO A 248 -24.05 9.85 -8.99
N GLU A 249 -25.26 9.51 -9.45
CA GLU A 249 -26.42 10.40 -9.35
C GLU A 249 -26.90 10.53 -7.90
N PHE A 250 -26.76 9.48 -7.08
CA PHE A 250 -26.94 9.57 -5.64
C PHE A 250 -26.10 10.68 -5.01
N TRP A 251 -24.81 10.77 -5.38
CA TRP A 251 -23.90 11.77 -4.82
C TRP A 251 -24.23 13.19 -5.29
N ARG A 252 -24.64 13.35 -6.56
CA ARG A 252 -25.14 14.64 -7.08
C ARG A 252 -26.41 15.08 -6.36
N TRP A 253 -27.34 14.15 -6.15
CA TRP A 253 -28.55 14.38 -5.38
C TRP A 253 -28.25 14.75 -3.91
N TRP A 254 -27.32 14.04 -3.26
CA TRP A 254 -26.94 14.30 -1.87
C TRP A 254 -26.48 15.76 -1.68
N VAL A 255 -25.68 16.28 -2.61
CA VAL A 255 -25.26 17.68 -2.63
C VAL A 255 -26.45 18.62 -2.84
N LYS A 256 -27.35 18.31 -3.79
CA LYS A 256 -28.58 19.09 -4.05
C LYS A 256 -29.50 19.18 -2.81
N MET A 257 -29.54 18.13 -1.99
CA MET A 257 -30.30 18.08 -0.74
C MET A 257 -29.60 18.77 0.45
N GLY A 258 -28.47 19.42 0.19
CA GLY A 258 -27.73 20.21 1.19
C GLY A 258 -26.73 19.40 2.01
N GLY A 259 -26.42 18.16 1.60
CA GLY A 259 -25.36 17.34 2.17
C GLY A 259 -25.58 16.97 3.63
N LYS A 260 -26.77 16.45 3.95
CA LYS A 260 -27.13 15.94 5.27
C LYS A 260 -27.26 14.43 5.20
N LYS A 261 -26.81 13.74 6.26
CA LYS A 261 -26.98 12.30 6.39
C LYS A 261 -28.46 11.93 6.27
N THR A 262 -28.78 11.01 5.37
CA THR A 262 -30.16 10.64 5.07
C THR A 262 -30.65 9.54 6.03
N GLU A 263 -31.86 9.69 6.59
CA GLU A 263 -32.53 8.62 7.37
C GLU A 263 -33.25 7.62 6.45
N ARG A 264 -33.44 7.98 5.18
CA ARG A 264 -34.17 7.20 4.19
C ARG A 264 -33.19 6.64 3.17
N ARG A 265 -33.06 5.31 3.12
CA ARG A 265 -32.39 4.59 2.04
C ARG A 265 -33.15 4.85 0.74
N GLU A 266 -32.60 5.63 -0.19
CA GLU A 266 -33.02 5.53 -1.58
C GLU A 266 -32.48 4.23 -2.17
N GLU A 267 -33.21 3.67 -3.13
CA GLU A 267 -32.74 2.53 -3.93
C GLU A 267 -31.54 3.01 -4.77
N GLY A 268 -30.34 2.69 -4.33
CA GLY A 268 -29.10 2.89 -5.07
C GLY A 268 -28.26 1.64 -4.98
N GLU A 269 -27.53 1.31 -6.05
CA GLU A 269 -26.61 0.19 -6.02
C GLU A 269 -25.50 0.45 -5.00
N THR A 270 -25.33 -0.50 -4.09
CA THR A 270 -24.25 -0.49 -3.10
C THR A 270 -23.15 -1.44 -3.53
N VAL A 271 -21.91 -1.20 -3.08
CA VAL A 271 -20.78 -2.09 -3.38
C VAL A 271 -21.02 -3.52 -2.86
N ALA A 272 -21.93 -3.70 -1.89
CA ALA A 272 -22.28 -4.99 -1.29
C ALA A 272 -22.88 -6.00 -2.29
N GLY A 273 -23.31 -5.57 -3.48
CA GLY A 273 -23.86 -6.43 -4.53
C GLY A 273 -22.85 -6.90 -5.59
N ARG A 274 -21.59 -6.43 -5.58
CA ARG A 274 -20.60 -6.87 -6.58
C ARG A 274 -20.16 -8.31 -6.32
N ASP A 275 -20.35 -9.17 -7.31
CA ASP A 275 -19.86 -10.56 -7.26
C ASP A 275 -18.38 -10.59 -7.64
N VAL A 276 -17.54 -10.33 -6.64
CA VAL A 276 -16.09 -10.31 -6.79
C VAL A 276 -15.47 -11.59 -6.25
N PRO A 277 -14.37 -12.07 -6.86
CA PRO A 277 -13.64 -13.24 -6.38
C PRO A 277 -13.22 -13.07 -4.92
N LYS A 278 -13.40 -14.13 -4.15
CA LYS A 278 -13.06 -14.19 -2.72
C LYS A 278 -11.99 -15.24 -2.46
N PHE A 279 -11.06 -14.90 -1.58
CA PHE A 279 -10.09 -15.83 -1.00
C PHE A 279 -10.24 -15.78 0.52
N PHE A 280 -10.56 -16.90 1.15
CA PHE A 280 -10.96 -16.95 2.57
C PHE A 280 -12.11 -15.99 2.95
N LYS A 281 -12.99 -15.66 1.99
CA LYS A 281 -14.08 -14.66 2.06
C LYS A 281 -13.68 -13.20 1.83
N ALA A 282 -12.38 -12.87 1.84
CA ALA A 282 -11.95 -11.51 1.52
C ALA A 282 -12.08 -11.25 0.03
N ALA A 283 -12.70 -10.13 -0.31
CA ALA A 283 -12.97 -9.71 -1.67
C ALA A 283 -11.75 -9.07 -2.34
N ALA A 284 -11.58 -9.31 -3.64
CA ALA A 284 -10.62 -8.58 -4.45
C ALA A 284 -11.13 -7.17 -4.81
N VAL A 285 -10.22 -6.20 -4.77
CA VAL A 285 -10.40 -4.85 -5.33
C VAL A 285 -9.62 -4.75 -6.65
N GLY A 286 -10.34 -4.52 -7.74
CA GLY A 286 -9.81 -4.53 -9.10
C GLY A 286 -9.43 -5.93 -9.61
N LYS A 287 -8.97 -5.97 -10.85
CA LYS A 287 -8.79 -7.22 -11.63
C LYS A 287 -7.36 -7.76 -11.67
N ARG A 288 -6.40 -7.14 -10.96
CA ARG A 288 -4.98 -7.57 -10.94
C ARG A 288 -4.59 -8.08 -9.56
N VAL A 289 -4.63 -9.40 -9.38
CA VAL A 289 -4.54 -10.05 -8.06
C VAL A 289 -3.22 -10.81 -7.92
N VAL A 290 -2.53 -10.63 -6.80
CA VAL A 290 -1.37 -11.46 -6.45
C VAL A 290 -1.68 -12.26 -5.20
N PHE A 291 -1.55 -13.58 -5.28
CA PHE A 291 -1.61 -14.46 -4.11
C PHE A 291 -0.20 -14.65 -3.56
N VAL A 292 0.01 -14.46 -2.27
CA VAL A 292 1.30 -14.61 -1.61
C VAL A 292 1.13 -15.68 -0.54
N ILE A 293 1.72 -16.85 -0.80
CA ILE A 293 1.47 -18.09 -0.07
C ILE A 293 2.71 -18.51 0.70
N ASP A 294 2.55 -18.59 2.02
CA ASP A 294 3.54 -19.18 2.91
C ASP A 294 3.66 -20.68 2.67
N ILE A 295 4.88 -21.14 2.42
CA ILE A 295 5.24 -22.55 2.37
C ILE A 295 6.38 -22.87 3.33
N SER A 296 6.55 -22.07 4.39
CA SER A 296 7.55 -22.33 5.43
C SER A 296 7.20 -23.56 6.27
N GLY A 297 8.15 -24.03 7.08
CA GLY A 297 8.08 -25.32 7.75
C GLY A 297 6.95 -25.42 8.76
N SER A 298 6.51 -24.29 9.32
CA SER A 298 5.36 -24.23 10.23
C SER A 298 4.05 -24.59 9.54
N MET A 299 3.95 -24.43 8.22
CA MET A 299 2.76 -24.77 7.43
C MET A 299 2.49 -26.28 7.37
N GLN A 300 3.46 -27.13 7.75
CA GLN A 300 3.27 -28.57 7.84
C GLN A 300 2.40 -29.00 9.02
N HIS A 301 2.24 -28.14 10.02
CA HIS A 301 1.52 -28.50 11.24
C HIS A 301 0.02 -28.69 10.98
N PRO A 302 -0.65 -29.53 11.78
CA PRO A 302 -2.08 -29.73 11.66
C PRO A 302 -2.87 -28.43 11.84
N VAL A 303 -3.99 -28.30 11.12
CA VAL A 303 -4.94 -27.20 11.32
C VAL A 303 -6.19 -27.70 12.02
N ASN A 304 -6.68 -26.95 13.01
CA ASN A 304 -7.93 -27.26 13.68
C ASN A 304 -9.10 -26.59 12.93
N LEU A 305 -9.78 -27.36 12.08
CA LEU A 305 -10.98 -26.89 11.39
C LEU A 305 -12.25 -27.15 12.22
N PRO A 306 -13.17 -26.16 12.31
CA PRO A 306 -14.49 -26.38 12.89
C PRO A 306 -15.22 -27.55 12.21
N PRO A 307 -16.05 -28.34 12.94
CA PRO A 307 -16.79 -29.46 12.37
C PRO A 307 -17.65 -29.10 11.15
N GLU A 308 -18.22 -27.89 11.15
CA GLU A 308 -19.06 -27.33 10.09
C GLU A 308 -18.33 -27.17 8.75
N MET A 309 -17.00 -26.95 8.77
CA MET A 309 -16.20 -26.88 7.53
C MET A 309 -15.84 -28.26 7.01
N LYS A 310 -15.70 -29.27 7.89
CA LYS A 310 -15.39 -30.65 7.48
C LYS A 310 -16.60 -31.36 6.87
N ASN A 311 -17.80 -31.01 7.32
CA ASN A 311 -19.07 -31.53 6.84
C ASN A 311 -20.02 -30.36 6.56
N PRO A 312 -19.89 -29.66 5.42
CA PRO A 312 -20.87 -28.63 5.05
C PRO A 312 -22.27 -29.27 5.04
N PRO A 313 -23.30 -28.60 5.59
CA PRO A 313 -24.66 -29.13 5.52
C PRO A 313 -24.98 -29.45 4.06
N LYS A 314 -25.48 -30.67 3.80
CA LYS A 314 -26.05 -30.97 2.50
C LYS A 314 -27.14 -29.93 2.25
N GLU A 315 -27.05 -29.22 1.14
CA GLU A 315 -28.20 -28.44 0.64
C GLU A 315 -29.40 -29.39 0.61
N PRO A 316 -30.61 -28.93 1.02
CA PRO A 316 -31.79 -29.75 0.92
C PRO A 316 -31.90 -30.21 -0.54
N GLU A 317 -31.77 -31.51 -0.76
CA GLU A 317 -32.06 -32.12 -2.06
C GLU A 317 -33.50 -31.74 -2.38
N ASP A 318 -33.71 -30.89 -3.39
CA ASP A 318 -35.06 -30.58 -3.87
C ASP A 318 -35.79 -31.90 -4.08
N GLU A 319 -36.84 -32.13 -3.29
CA GLU A 319 -37.66 -33.33 -3.42
C GLU A 319 -38.10 -33.43 -4.89
N PRO A 320 -37.95 -34.59 -5.55
CA PRO A 320 -38.38 -34.74 -6.93
C PRO A 320 -39.88 -34.46 -6.98
N ASP A 321 -40.24 -33.37 -7.65
CA ASP A 321 -41.62 -32.98 -7.91
C ASP A 321 -42.40 -34.21 -8.40
N GLY A 322 -43.40 -34.62 -7.60
CA GLY A 322 -44.28 -35.73 -7.93
C GLY A 322 -44.96 -35.50 -9.29
N PRO A 323 -45.46 -36.56 -9.95
CA PRO A 323 -45.98 -36.44 -11.30
C PRO A 323 -47.25 -35.57 -11.32
N VAL A 324 -47.11 -34.34 -11.81
CA VAL A 324 -48.24 -33.43 -12.03
C VAL A 324 -49.07 -33.97 -13.19
N THR A 325 -50.18 -34.60 -12.83
CA THR A 325 -51.23 -35.02 -13.77
C THR A 325 -52.26 -33.91 -13.93
N GLY A 326 -52.28 -33.31 -15.13
CA GLY A 326 -53.49 -32.81 -15.78
C GLY A 326 -53.91 -31.35 -15.52
N GLY A 327 -54.05 -30.59 -16.63
CA GLY A 327 -55.28 -29.84 -16.86
C GLY A 327 -55.20 -28.34 -17.15
N LYS A 328 -55.21 -28.02 -18.46
CA LYS A 328 -55.96 -26.93 -19.12
C LYS A 328 -55.56 -25.45 -18.88
N SER A 329 -54.87 -24.92 -19.90
CA SER A 329 -55.25 -23.78 -20.75
C SER A 329 -55.94 -22.55 -20.12
N GLY A 330 -55.25 -21.41 -20.16
CA GLY A 330 -55.83 -20.06 -20.01
C GLY A 330 -54.88 -18.99 -20.53
N LYS A 331 -55.27 -18.34 -21.62
CA LYS A 331 -54.54 -17.34 -22.42
C LYS A 331 -54.48 -15.96 -21.73
N GLY A 332 -53.32 -15.30 -21.77
CA GLY A 332 -53.23 -13.87 -22.08
C GLY A 332 -52.70 -12.92 -20.99
N GLY A 333 -51.50 -12.36 -21.21
CA GLY A 333 -51.13 -11.04 -20.69
C GLY A 333 -49.69 -10.88 -20.20
N LYS A 334 -48.89 -10.10 -20.96
CA LYS A 334 -47.72 -9.26 -20.55
C LYS A 334 -46.77 -9.79 -19.46
N LYS A 335 -45.51 -9.98 -19.84
CA LYS A 335 -44.36 -9.14 -19.45
C LYS A 335 -43.14 -9.60 -20.26
N ASP A 336 -42.48 -8.65 -20.90
CA ASP A 336 -41.17 -8.88 -21.50
C ASP A 336 -40.23 -9.39 -20.41
N GLY A 337 -39.61 -10.53 -20.71
CA GLY A 337 -38.81 -11.30 -19.77
C GLY A 337 -37.55 -10.54 -19.41
N ASP A 338 -37.55 -9.99 -18.19
CA ASP A 338 -36.36 -9.94 -17.37
C ASP A 338 -36.12 -11.39 -16.93
N SER A 339 -35.34 -12.14 -17.71
CA SER A 339 -34.82 -13.40 -17.23
C SER A 339 -33.78 -13.03 -16.18
N ASP A 340 -34.19 -13.04 -14.92
CA ASP A 340 -33.29 -13.28 -13.80
C ASP A 340 -32.57 -14.61 -14.10
N GLU A 341 -31.47 -14.56 -14.85
CA GLU A 341 -30.55 -15.66 -14.96
C GLU A 341 -30.06 -15.92 -13.53
N GLU A 342 -30.59 -16.99 -12.93
CA GLU A 342 -30.15 -17.49 -11.63
C GLU A 342 -28.62 -17.58 -11.65
N LYS A 343 -28.00 -16.67 -10.90
CA LYS A 343 -26.54 -16.61 -10.82
C LYS A 343 -26.03 -17.97 -10.34
N PRO A 344 -25.00 -18.55 -11.00
CA PRO A 344 -24.49 -19.85 -10.63
C PRO A 344 -23.98 -19.81 -9.19
N VAL A 345 -24.59 -20.62 -8.32
CA VAL A 345 -24.17 -20.76 -6.93
C VAL A 345 -22.79 -21.43 -6.92
N ILE A 346 -21.77 -20.69 -6.48
CA ILE A 346 -20.40 -21.23 -6.34
C ILE A 346 -20.39 -22.20 -5.14
N PRO A 347 -20.12 -23.51 -5.34
CA PRO A 347 -20.11 -24.47 -4.25
C PRO A 347 -18.98 -24.15 -3.25
N PRO A 348 -19.11 -24.49 -1.96
CA PRO A 348 -18.06 -24.25 -0.98
C PRO A 348 -16.80 -25.10 -1.27
N PRO A 349 -15.61 -24.69 -0.77
CA PRO A 349 -14.40 -25.50 -0.89
C PRO A 349 -14.54 -26.86 -0.18
N ASP A 350 -13.95 -27.91 -0.75
CA ASP A 350 -13.91 -29.25 -0.15
C ASP A 350 -12.75 -29.36 0.85
N TYR A 351 -13.06 -29.30 2.15
CA TYR A 351 -12.07 -29.41 3.21
C TYR A 351 -11.88 -30.86 3.74
N SER A 352 -12.50 -31.87 3.12
CA SER A 352 -12.48 -33.26 3.61
C SER A 352 -11.08 -33.87 3.75
N LYS A 353 -10.13 -33.40 2.92
CA LYS A 353 -8.73 -33.86 2.89
C LYS A 353 -7.76 -32.92 3.61
N VAL A 354 -8.24 -31.87 4.25
CA VAL A 354 -7.38 -30.87 4.90
C VAL A 354 -6.87 -31.41 6.23
N VAL A 355 -5.56 -31.67 6.28
CA VAL A 355 -4.87 -32.12 7.50
C VAL A 355 -3.97 -31.02 8.03
N SER A 356 -3.17 -30.40 7.16
CA SER A 356 -2.21 -29.37 7.50
C SER A 356 -2.68 -27.94 7.16
N LYS A 357 -1.99 -26.93 7.69
CA LYS A 357 -2.21 -25.53 7.31
C LYS A 357 -1.95 -25.29 5.82
N LEU A 358 -0.94 -25.96 5.25
CA LEU A 358 -0.67 -25.90 3.81
C LEU A 358 -1.82 -26.51 2.99
N ASP A 359 -2.42 -27.62 3.44
CA ASP A 359 -3.58 -28.19 2.75
C ASP A 359 -4.76 -27.22 2.72
N LEU A 360 -5.01 -26.51 3.84
CA LEU A 360 -6.04 -25.47 3.89
C LEU A 360 -5.76 -24.35 2.89
N ALA A 361 -4.52 -23.84 2.86
CA ALA A 361 -4.11 -22.80 1.92
C ALA A 361 -4.27 -23.25 0.46
N LYS A 362 -3.89 -24.51 0.15
CA LYS A 362 -4.05 -25.10 -1.18
C LYS A 362 -5.52 -25.19 -1.60
N VAL A 363 -6.38 -25.75 -0.73
CA VAL A 363 -7.82 -25.96 -1.04
C VAL A 363 -8.49 -24.62 -1.35
N GLU A 364 -8.24 -23.61 -0.53
CA GLU A 364 -8.80 -22.26 -0.72
C GLU A 364 -8.27 -21.60 -1.99
N LEU A 365 -6.97 -21.70 -2.26
CA LEU A 365 -6.38 -21.10 -3.45
C LEU A 365 -6.86 -21.79 -4.73
N ILE A 366 -6.93 -23.12 -4.73
CA ILE A 366 -7.47 -23.89 -5.87
C ILE A 366 -8.93 -23.52 -6.10
N HIS A 367 -9.72 -23.40 -5.04
CA HIS A 367 -11.12 -22.98 -5.14
C HIS A 367 -11.24 -21.58 -5.75
N THR A 368 -10.53 -20.59 -5.22
CA THR A 368 -10.52 -19.23 -5.76
C THR A 368 -10.07 -19.21 -7.22
N LEU A 369 -9.02 -19.95 -7.58
CA LEU A 369 -8.54 -20.01 -8.96
C LEU A 369 -9.57 -20.61 -9.90
N LYS A 370 -10.29 -21.68 -9.52
CA LYS A 370 -11.32 -22.31 -10.36
C LYS A 370 -12.41 -21.32 -10.76
N TYR A 371 -12.83 -20.48 -9.82
CA TYR A 371 -13.92 -19.51 -10.00
C TYR A 371 -13.43 -18.08 -10.28
N LEU A 372 -12.13 -17.90 -10.57
CA LEU A 372 -11.61 -16.60 -10.98
C LEU A 372 -12.12 -16.28 -12.40
N PRO A 373 -12.82 -15.15 -12.62
CA PRO A 373 -13.32 -14.74 -13.92
C PRO A 373 -12.17 -14.50 -14.90
N ASP A 374 -12.41 -14.71 -16.19
CA ASP A 374 -11.38 -14.69 -17.24
C ASP A 374 -10.82 -13.31 -17.58
N ASP A 375 -11.54 -12.24 -17.20
CA ASP A 375 -11.09 -10.85 -17.29
C ASP A 375 -10.13 -10.45 -16.15
N TYR A 376 -9.93 -11.33 -15.16
CA TYR A 376 -8.91 -11.16 -14.13
C TYR A 376 -7.51 -11.55 -14.62
N TRP A 377 -6.53 -10.91 -14.00
CA TRP A 377 -5.11 -11.16 -14.16
C TRP A 377 -4.54 -11.55 -12.81
N PHE A 378 -3.75 -12.61 -12.78
CA PHE A 378 -3.20 -13.12 -11.52
C PHE A 378 -1.76 -13.62 -11.62
N ASN A 379 -1.10 -13.71 -10.48
CA ASN A 379 0.11 -14.51 -10.30
C ASN A 379 0.19 -14.95 -8.82
N ILE A 380 1.07 -15.91 -8.52
CA ILE A 380 1.22 -16.50 -7.19
C ILE A 380 2.69 -16.44 -6.80
N VAL A 381 2.98 -15.69 -5.74
CA VAL A 381 4.26 -15.68 -5.04
C VAL A 381 4.21 -16.75 -3.96
N ILE A 382 5.22 -17.61 -3.93
CA ILE A 382 5.45 -18.55 -2.84
C ILE A 382 6.69 -18.12 -2.08
N TYR A 383 6.73 -18.38 -0.78
CA TYR A 383 7.89 -18.02 0.00
C TYR A 383 8.16 -18.95 1.17
N HIS A 384 9.44 -19.07 1.46
CA HIS A 384 10.01 -19.68 2.64
C HIS A 384 11.33 -18.95 2.93
N THR A 385 12.48 -19.63 2.84
CA THR A 385 13.80 -19.00 2.92
C THR A 385 14.02 -18.03 1.75
N PRO A 386 13.96 -18.46 0.48
CA PRO A 386 13.75 -17.59 -0.67
C PRO A 386 12.26 -17.25 -0.85
N HIS A 387 12.02 -16.32 -1.75
CA HIS A 387 10.72 -16.02 -2.34
C HIS A 387 10.82 -16.16 -3.86
N SER A 388 9.78 -16.67 -4.51
CA SER A 388 9.72 -16.85 -5.96
C SER A 388 8.29 -16.84 -6.48
N MET A 389 8.12 -16.79 -7.80
CA MET A 389 6.84 -17.16 -8.41
C MET A 389 6.63 -18.67 -8.28
N ILE A 390 5.39 -19.12 -8.18
CA ILE A 390 5.06 -20.55 -8.26
C ILE A 390 5.37 -21.11 -9.66
N ASP A 391 5.23 -20.26 -10.68
CA ASP A 391 5.59 -20.56 -12.06
C ASP A 391 6.82 -19.77 -12.48
N ASN A 392 7.99 -20.42 -12.37
CA ASN A 392 9.28 -19.81 -12.72
C ASN A 392 9.41 -19.44 -14.22
N SER A 393 8.44 -19.81 -15.05
CA SER A 393 8.38 -19.36 -16.45
C SER A 393 7.76 -17.97 -16.63
N THR A 394 7.06 -17.44 -15.62
CA THR A 394 6.29 -16.19 -15.69
C THR A 394 6.46 -15.32 -14.45
N ASP A 395 7.10 -14.16 -14.61
CA ASP A 395 7.24 -13.15 -13.53
C ASP A 395 6.19 -12.02 -13.61
N GLU A 396 5.38 -12.01 -14.67
CA GLU A 396 4.31 -11.04 -14.92
C GLU A 396 2.94 -11.63 -14.62
N PHE A 397 1.90 -10.81 -14.69
CA PHE A 397 0.53 -11.30 -14.62
C PHE A 397 0.19 -12.23 -15.79
N VAL A 398 -0.56 -13.29 -15.49
CA VAL A 398 -1.24 -14.10 -16.50
C VAL A 398 -2.74 -13.86 -16.46
N GLN A 399 -3.39 -13.84 -17.61
CA GLN A 399 -4.86 -13.77 -17.67
C GLN A 399 -5.48 -15.07 -17.13
N ALA A 400 -6.61 -14.98 -16.44
CA ALA A 400 -7.32 -16.08 -15.79
C ALA A 400 -8.09 -16.99 -16.76
N THR A 401 -7.49 -17.33 -17.90
CA THR A 401 -8.02 -18.33 -18.84
C THR A 401 -8.03 -19.72 -18.20
N ASP A 402 -8.93 -20.61 -18.63
CA ASP A 402 -9.01 -21.98 -18.10
C ASP A 402 -7.68 -22.74 -18.22
N SER A 403 -6.94 -22.52 -19.31
CA SER A 403 -5.61 -23.13 -19.49
C SER A 403 -4.59 -22.62 -18.46
N ASN A 404 -4.60 -21.31 -18.16
CA ASN A 404 -3.70 -20.75 -17.15
C ASN A 404 -4.12 -21.18 -15.74
N LYS A 405 -5.42 -21.14 -15.43
CA LYS A 405 -5.98 -21.62 -14.15
C LYS A 405 -5.59 -23.08 -13.90
N ALA A 406 -5.81 -23.97 -14.86
CA ALA A 406 -5.45 -25.39 -14.74
C ALA A 406 -3.94 -25.59 -14.52
N ARG A 407 -3.09 -24.83 -15.22
CA ARG A 407 -1.62 -24.87 -15.04
C ARG A 407 -1.21 -24.49 -13.62
N PHE A 408 -1.76 -23.39 -13.09
CA PHE A 408 -1.43 -22.91 -11.75
C PHE A 408 -2.03 -23.82 -10.67
N ILE A 409 -3.25 -24.33 -10.84
CA ILE A 409 -3.86 -25.31 -9.92
C ILE A 409 -2.96 -26.53 -9.74
N LYS A 410 -2.44 -27.11 -10.83
CA LYS A 410 -1.51 -28.24 -10.76
C LYS A 410 -0.26 -27.90 -9.93
N LYS A 411 0.30 -26.70 -10.12
CA LYS A 411 1.47 -26.25 -9.35
C LYS A 411 1.14 -26.06 -7.87
N VAL A 412 -0.07 -25.59 -7.55
CA VAL A 412 -0.55 -25.45 -6.17
C VAL A 412 -0.72 -26.82 -5.51
N GLU A 413 -1.28 -27.80 -6.23
CA GLU A 413 -1.38 -29.19 -5.77
C GLU A 413 -0.01 -29.78 -5.42
N ASP A 414 1.01 -29.48 -6.24
CA ASP A 414 2.39 -29.94 -6.10
C ASP A 414 3.20 -29.20 -5.00
N LEU A 415 2.65 -28.17 -4.35
CA LEU A 415 3.39 -27.42 -3.31
C LEU A 415 3.76 -28.31 -2.13
N ASN A 416 4.96 -28.11 -1.60
CA ASN A 416 5.42 -28.73 -0.37
C ASN A 416 5.94 -27.64 0.56
N TRP A 417 5.86 -27.91 1.86
CA TRP A 417 6.47 -27.03 2.85
C TRP A 417 7.99 -27.09 2.75
N ALA A 418 8.65 -26.04 3.23
CA ALA A 418 10.07 -25.82 3.16
C ALA A 418 10.57 -25.19 4.47
N ASN A 419 11.70 -24.47 4.45
CA ASN A 419 12.38 -24.04 5.68
C ASN A 419 11.79 -22.75 6.29
N LEU A 420 12.60 -21.69 6.35
CA LEU A 420 12.35 -20.47 7.13
C LEU A 420 11.26 -19.60 6.51
N THR A 421 10.92 -18.48 7.14
CA THR A 421 9.83 -17.57 6.75
C THR A 421 10.38 -16.17 6.41
N ASN A 422 10.36 -15.79 5.14
CA ASN A 422 10.80 -14.48 4.62
C ASN A 422 9.62 -13.63 4.12
N ILE A 423 8.89 -13.02 5.07
CA ILE A 423 7.69 -12.23 4.79
C ILE A 423 8.01 -10.97 3.96
N HIS A 424 9.06 -10.24 4.32
CA HIS A 424 9.42 -8.99 3.64
C HIS A 424 9.74 -9.20 2.16
N GLY A 425 10.56 -10.20 1.86
CA GLY A 425 10.93 -10.52 0.49
C GLY A 425 9.71 -10.93 -0.36
N ALA A 426 8.82 -11.75 0.20
CA ALA A 426 7.59 -12.18 -0.46
C ALA A 426 6.64 -11.01 -0.78
N LEU A 427 6.42 -10.13 0.19
CA LEU A 427 5.59 -8.94 0.00
C LEU A 427 6.24 -8.01 -1.03
N THR A 428 7.53 -7.70 -0.90
CA THR A 428 8.26 -6.88 -1.89
C THR A 428 8.15 -7.47 -3.29
N ARG A 429 8.28 -8.79 -3.44
CA ARG A 429 8.12 -9.48 -4.72
C ARG A 429 6.72 -9.36 -5.29
N SER A 430 5.67 -9.38 -4.47
CA SER A 430 4.30 -9.17 -4.95
C SER A 430 4.09 -7.76 -5.51
N PHE A 431 4.77 -6.75 -4.96
CA PHE A 431 4.79 -5.40 -5.54
C PHE A 431 5.56 -5.33 -6.86
N CYS A 432 6.48 -6.25 -7.16
CA CYS A 432 7.17 -6.29 -8.45
C CYS A 432 6.30 -6.87 -9.60
N VAL A 433 5.22 -7.57 -9.31
CA VAL A 433 4.35 -8.15 -10.35
C VAL A 433 3.60 -7.04 -11.08
N ASN A 434 3.76 -7.00 -12.41
CA ASN A 434 3.12 -6.06 -13.33
C ASN A 434 2.85 -6.74 -14.70
N LYS A 435 2.21 -6.03 -15.64
CA LYS A 435 1.81 -6.60 -16.94
C LYS A 435 2.95 -6.78 -17.97
N ARG A 436 4.15 -6.27 -17.70
CA ARG A 436 5.25 -6.14 -18.70
C ARG A 436 6.59 -6.73 -18.27
N LYS A 437 6.67 -7.32 -17.07
CA LYS A 437 7.90 -7.89 -16.50
C LYS A 437 9.08 -6.90 -16.51
N THR A 438 8.90 -5.72 -15.95
CA THR A 438 9.93 -4.65 -16.02
C THR A 438 11.02 -4.76 -14.97
N LEU A 439 10.76 -5.45 -13.86
CA LEU A 439 11.72 -5.60 -12.77
C LEU A 439 12.34 -6.99 -12.77
N ASP A 440 13.68 -7.02 -12.67
CA ASP A 440 14.45 -8.24 -12.41
C ASP A 440 14.30 -8.67 -10.93
N PRO A 441 13.66 -9.83 -10.69
CA PRO A 441 13.61 -10.54 -9.41
C PRO A 441 14.89 -10.54 -8.57
N MET A 442 16.04 -10.70 -9.21
CA MET A 442 17.34 -10.91 -8.55
C MET A 442 18.03 -9.60 -8.17
N LYS A 443 17.43 -8.45 -8.51
CA LYS A 443 17.98 -7.11 -8.24
C LYS A 443 17.06 -6.24 -7.38
N ILE A 444 15.98 -6.81 -6.84
CA ILE A 444 15.05 -6.14 -5.93
C ILE A 444 15.83 -5.49 -4.78
N GLY A 445 15.56 -4.21 -4.51
CA GLY A 445 16.24 -3.44 -3.46
C GLY A 445 17.50 -2.69 -3.93
N LYS A 446 17.95 -2.89 -5.17
CA LYS A 446 18.92 -1.98 -5.81
C LYS A 446 18.19 -0.75 -6.35
N LYS A 447 18.88 0.39 -6.45
CA LYS A 447 18.32 1.68 -6.88
C LYS A 447 17.51 1.62 -8.19
N GLU A 448 17.90 0.73 -9.09
CA GLU A 448 17.29 0.50 -10.41
C GLU A 448 16.03 -0.38 -10.37
N ASN A 449 15.80 -1.15 -9.29
CA ASN A 449 14.67 -2.09 -9.15
C ASN A 449 13.95 -1.89 -7.81
N ASN A 450 13.12 -0.85 -7.73
CA ASN A 450 12.25 -0.64 -6.58
C ASN A 450 10.79 -0.47 -7.02
N PRO A 451 9.89 -1.37 -6.60
CA PRO A 451 8.50 -1.34 -7.05
C PRO A 451 7.70 -0.16 -6.48
N ALA A 452 8.24 0.60 -5.52
CA ALA A 452 7.58 1.77 -4.95
C ALA A 452 7.53 2.98 -5.91
N TRP A 453 8.43 3.03 -6.89
CA TRP A 453 8.45 4.10 -7.90
C TRP A 453 8.75 3.61 -9.32
N ASP A 454 8.86 2.29 -9.54
CA ASP A 454 8.91 1.75 -10.89
C ASP A 454 7.63 2.14 -11.67
N PRO A 455 7.76 2.76 -12.86
CA PRO A 455 6.60 3.25 -13.63
C PRO A 455 5.57 2.18 -13.94
N ASP A 456 6.00 0.98 -14.34
CA ASP A 456 5.09 -0.08 -14.73
C ASP A 456 4.46 -0.78 -13.52
N CYS A 457 5.15 -0.86 -12.38
CA CYS A 457 4.56 -1.26 -11.10
C CYS A 457 3.51 -0.25 -10.60
N LEU A 458 3.76 1.06 -10.74
CA LEU A 458 2.79 2.10 -10.37
C LEU A 458 1.56 2.09 -11.30
N LYS A 459 1.78 1.87 -12.61
CA LYS A 459 0.74 1.87 -13.65
C LYS A 459 -0.06 0.56 -13.69
N THR A 460 0.62 -0.57 -13.79
CA THR A 460 0.04 -1.87 -14.14
C THR A 460 0.25 -2.96 -13.07
N GLY A 461 0.76 -2.59 -11.90
CA GLY A 461 0.93 -3.53 -10.80
C GLY A 461 -0.40 -4.07 -10.24
N ALA A 462 -0.26 -5.01 -9.31
CA ALA A 462 -1.34 -5.53 -8.46
C ALA A 462 -2.21 -4.41 -7.88
N THR A 463 -3.52 -4.62 -7.99
CA THR A 463 -4.56 -3.84 -7.31
C THR A 463 -4.95 -4.49 -5.98
N THR A 464 -4.86 -5.82 -5.91
CA THR A 464 -5.07 -6.60 -4.68
C THR A 464 -3.93 -7.59 -4.46
N ILE A 465 -3.48 -7.70 -3.21
CA ILE A 465 -2.62 -8.77 -2.71
C ILE A 465 -3.38 -9.56 -1.66
N PHE A 466 -3.46 -10.87 -1.81
CA PHE A 466 -3.87 -11.79 -0.76
C PHE A 466 -2.63 -12.38 -0.12
N PHE A 467 -2.33 -12.00 1.12
CA PHE A 467 -1.16 -12.45 1.86
C PHE A 467 -1.56 -13.46 2.94
N LEU A 468 -1.12 -14.70 2.78
CA LEU A 468 -1.39 -15.80 3.70
C LEU A 468 -0.10 -16.19 4.41
N THR A 469 -0.14 -16.27 5.74
CA THR A 469 0.97 -16.76 6.56
C THR A 469 0.48 -17.41 7.85
N ASP A 470 1.28 -18.33 8.38
CA ASP A 470 1.11 -18.86 9.73
C ASP A 470 2.19 -18.38 10.71
N GLY A 471 3.10 -17.52 10.25
CA GLY A 471 4.40 -17.36 10.88
C GLY A 471 4.73 -15.95 11.30
N SER A 472 5.75 -15.87 12.16
CA SER A 472 6.53 -14.65 12.39
C SER A 472 7.67 -14.59 11.36
N PRO A 473 8.11 -13.39 10.95
CA PRO A 473 9.29 -13.26 10.11
C PRO A 473 10.51 -13.85 10.83
N THR A 474 11.14 -14.87 10.26
CA THR A 474 12.34 -15.50 10.84
C THR A 474 13.62 -15.05 10.14
N ILE A 475 13.54 -14.65 8.87
CA ILE A 475 14.67 -14.12 8.11
C ILE A 475 14.20 -13.03 7.14
N SER A 476 15.17 -12.36 6.54
CA SER A 476 14.98 -11.39 5.46
C SER A 476 16.17 -11.37 4.51
N ASP A 477 16.01 -10.71 3.35
CA ASP A 477 17.06 -10.64 2.32
C ASP A 477 18.34 -9.90 2.78
N ASP A 478 18.27 -9.10 3.85
CA ASP A 478 19.40 -8.44 4.49
C ASP A 478 20.01 -9.22 5.67
N SER A 479 19.48 -10.42 5.97
CA SER A 479 20.06 -11.30 7.00
C SER A 479 21.38 -11.91 6.52
N THR A 480 22.41 -11.83 7.37
CA THR A 480 23.76 -12.37 7.06
C THR A 480 24.03 -13.71 7.77
N ASP A 481 23.18 -14.09 8.71
CA ASP A 481 23.31 -15.28 9.56
C ASP A 481 22.30 -16.38 9.21
N ILE A 482 21.71 -16.37 8.01
CA ILE A 482 20.66 -17.32 7.56
C ILE A 482 21.03 -18.78 7.86
N GLY A 483 22.30 -19.15 7.69
CA GLY A 483 22.80 -20.51 7.95
C GLY A 483 22.79 -20.94 9.42
N GLN A 484 22.58 -20.02 10.37
CA GLN A 484 22.53 -20.28 11.81
C GLN A 484 21.11 -20.26 12.38
N VAL A 485 20.14 -19.69 11.64
CA VAL A 485 18.77 -19.51 12.12
C VAL A 485 18.07 -20.87 12.27
N GLY A 486 17.43 -21.10 13.41
CA GLY A 486 16.67 -22.31 13.70
C GLY A 486 17.50 -23.57 13.98
N ARG A 487 18.83 -23.47 14.03
CA ARG A 487 19.72 -24.59 14.39
C ARG A 487 19.87 -24.70 15.91
N PRO A 488 20.17 -25.90 16.45
CA PRO A 488 20.53 -26.06 17.86
C PRO A 488 21.70 -25.13 18.24
N GLY A 489 21.48 -24.24 19.20
CA GLY A 489 22.46 -23.23 19.64
C GLY A 489 22.57 -21.98 18.77
N GLY A 490 21.77 -21.87 17.70
CA GLY A 490 21.64 -20.66 16.87
C GLY A 490 20.48 -19.77 17.27
N ASN A 491 20.36 -18.60 16.62
CA ASN A 491 19.24 -17.68 16.85
C ASN A 491 17.93 -18.24 16.27
N MET A 492 16.80 -17.92 16.89
CA MET A 492 15.47 -18.26 16.34
C MET A 492 15.08 -17.35 15.16
N VAL A 493 15.64 -16.15 15.10
CA VAL A 493 15.37 -15.12 14.09
C VAL A 493 16.72 -14.58 13.61
N GLY A 494 16.85 -14.36 12.30
CA GLY A 494 18.04 -13.80 11.67
C GLY A 494 18.27 -12.34 12.04
N ASN A 495 19.48 -11.86 11.77
CA ASN A 495 19.94 -10.53 12.16
C ASN A 495 19.55 -9.40 11.19
N GLY A 496 18.76 -9.69 10.15
CA GLY A 496 18.28 -8.67 9.21
C GLY A 496 17.29 -7.70 9.84
N ARG A 497 17.32 -6.43 9.41
CA ARG A 497 16.41 -5.37 9.85
C ARG A 497 14.96 -5.73 9.56
N MET A 498 14.72 -6.38 8.41
CA MET A 498 13.38 -6.76 7.97
C MET A 498 12.87 -8.07 8.60
N CYS A 499 13.56 -8.60 9.61
CA CYS A 499 13.00 -9.60 10.53
C CYS A 499 12.05 -9.00 11.57
N GLN A 500 12.02 -7.67 11.72
CA GLN A 500 11.15 -7.01 12.70
C GLN A 500 9.79 -6.65 12.07
N PRO A 501 8.65 -7.10 12.63
CA PRO A 501 7.33 -6.82 12.09
C PRO A 501 7.05 -5.33 11.79
N GLN A 502 7.50 -4.43 12.67
CA GLN A 502 7.31 -3.00 12.49
C GLN A 502 8.04 -2.47 11.24
N ASN A 503 9.29 -2.89 11.03
CA ASN A 503 10.08 -2.48 9.86
C ASN A 503 9.44 -3.00 8.56
N ILE A 504 8.88 -4.22 8.58
CA ILE A 504 8.11 -4.76 7.45
C ILE A 504 6.91 -3.86 7.18
N ALA A 505 6.08 -3.61 8.19
CA ALA A 505 4.87 -2.80 8.02
C ALA A 505 5.19 -1.39 7.51
N ASP A 506 6.25 -0.76 8.01
CA ASP A 506 6.67 0.58 7.58
C ASP A 506 7.18 0.60 6.14
N ASP A 507 7.96 -0.41 5.73
CA ASP A 507 8.46 -0.50 4.35
C ASP A 507 7.35 -0.86 3.35
N ILE A 508 6.44 -1.78 3.69
CA ILE A 508 5.29 -2.06 2.84
C ILE A 508 4.36 -0.85 2.75
N ARG A 509 4.13 -0.12 3.85
CA ARG A 509 3.38 1.14 3.83
C ARG A 509 4.01 2.12 2.86
N ARG A 510 5.33 2.30 2.94
CA ARG A 510 6.11 3.13 2.01
C ARG A 510 5.88 2.69 0.57
N MET A 511 6.06 1.41 0.23
CA MET A 511 5.86 0.92 -1.14
C MET A 511 4.42 1.12 -1.65
N ASN A 512 3.45 1.16 -0.74
CA ASN A 512 2.05 1.32 -1.06
C ASN A 512 1.55 2.77 -1.08
N VAL A 513 2.40 3.76 -0.73
CA VAL A 513 1.99 5.18 -0.61
C VAL A 513 1.27 5.67 -1.86
N PHE A 514 1.78 5.38 -3.06
CA PHE A 514 1.16 5.86 -4.30
C PHE A 514 0.37 4.79 -5.05
N ARG A 515 0.72 3.52 -4.88
CA ARG A 515 0.07 2.42 -5.60
C ARG A 515 -1.35 2.15 -5.10
N LYS A 516 -1.61 2.37 -3.81
CA LYS A 516 -2.89 2.07 -3.15
C LYS A 516 -3.39 0.66 -3.49
N CYS A 517 -2.49 -0.33 -3.45
CA CYS A 517 -2.85 -1.73 -3.52
C CYS A 517 -3.57 -2.13 -2.23
N VAL A 518 -4.68 -2.84 -2.34
CA VAL A 518 -5.38 -3.42 -1.20
C VAL A 518 -4.66 -4.71 -0.80
N ILE A 519 -4.34 -4.88 0.49
CA ILE A 519 -3.65 -6.07 1.01
C ILE A 519 -4.61 -6.76 1.96
N ASN A 520 -5.20 -7.86 1.53
CA ASN A 520 -5.97 -8.74 2.40
C ASN A 520 -5.01 -9.72 3.06
N THR A 521 -5.13 -9.93 4.37
CA THR A 521 -4.24 -10.82 5.12
C THR A 521 -5.01 -11.98 5.74
N VAL A 522 -4.42 -13.17 5.71
CA VAL A 522 -4.98 -14.40 6.28
C VAL A 522 -3.95 -15.01 7.22
N GLY A 523 -4.26 -15.08 8.51
CA GLY A 523 -3.44 -15.73 9.52
C GLY A 523 -3.94 -17.14 9.81
N ILE A 524 -3.11 -18.18 9.66
CA ILE A 524 -3.51 -19.58 9.93
C ILE A 524 -2.78 -20.13 11.15
N GLY A 525 -3.48 -20.75 12.09
CA GLY A 525 -2.88 -21.22 13.36
C GLY A 525 -2.32 -20.08 14.22
N PRO A 526 -1.45 -20.35 15.20
CA PRO A 526 -0.80 -19.31 15.99
C PRO A 526 0.16 -18.46 15.14
N HIS A 527 -0.05 -17.15 15.06
CA HIS A 527 0.70 -16.27 14.14
C HIS A 527 0.84 -14.83 14.67
N ALA A 528 1.62 -14.00 13.99
CA ALA A 528 1.86 -12.59 14.34
C ALA A 528 0.70 -11.67 13.90
N GLY A 529 -0.47 -11.79 14.53
CA GLY A 529 -1.70 -11.08 14.15
C GLY A 529 -1.55 -9.55 14.05
N GLY A 530 -0.70 -8.94 14.87
CA GLY A 530 -0.45 -7.49 14.83
C GLY A 530 0.15 -7.00 13.50
N LEU A 531 1.05 -7.77 12.89
CA LEU A 531 1.60 -7.45 11.56
C LEU A 531 0.51 -7.54 10.50
N LEU A 532 -0.24 -8.64 10.49
CA LEU A 532 -1.29 -8.88 9.49
C LEU A 532 -2.40 -7.85 9.54
N GLN A 533 -2.83 -7.48 10.74
CA GLN A 533 -3.78 -6.40 10.96
C GLN A 533 -3.25 -5.06 10.47
N ALA A 534 -2.00 -4.72 10.78
CA ALA A 534 -1.39 -3.48 10.32
C ALA A 534 -1.33 -3.39 8.78
N LEU A 535 -0.98 -4.50 8.11
CA LEU A 535 -0.92 -4.57 6.64
C LEU A 535 -2.31 -4.43 5.99
N ALA A 536 -3.33 -5.09 6.55
CA ALA A 536 -4.71 -4.97 6.08
C ALA A 536 -5.26 -3.57 6.31
N GLN A 537 -5.16 -3.06 7.54
CA GLN A 537 -5.70 -1.75 7.91
C GLN A 537 -5.07 -0.62 7.09
N MET A 538 -3.74 -0.62 6.89
CA MET A 538 -3.07 0.47 6.17
C MET A 538 -3.40 0.53 4.68
N SER A 539 -3.87 -0.58 4.10
CA SER A 539 -4.22 -0.69 2.68
C SER A 539 -5.73 -0.63 2.45
N GLY A 540 -6.53 -0.66 3.53
CA GLY A 540 -7.98 -0.77 3.46
C GLY A 540 -8.50 -2.17 3.14
N GLY A 541 -7.65 -3.20 3.26
CA GLY A 541 -8.02 -4.61 3.10
C GLY A 541 -8.58 -5.23 4.39
N GLU A 542 -8.84 -6.52 4.31
CA GLU A 542 -9.43 -7.32 5.39
C GLU A 542 -8.38 -8.23 6.03
N TYR A 543 -8.45 -8.38 7.36
CA TYR A 543 -7.70 -9.39 8.10
C TYR A 543 -8.63 -10.52 8.50
N ILE A 544 -8.28 -11.74 8.09
CA ILE A 544 -9.03 -12.96 8.39
C ILE A 544 -8.19 -13.84 9.31
N ASP A 545 -8.74 -14.11 10.49
CA ASP A 545 -8.12 -14.98 11.49
C ASP A 545 -8.63 -16.42 11.33
N ARG A 546 -7.72 -17.34 11.05
CA ARG A 546 -7.92 -18.79 10.98
C ARG A 546 -7.01 -19.54 11.96
N SER A 547 -6.75 -18.93 13.12
CA SER A 547 -6.01 -19.56 14.22
C SER A 547 -6.67 -20.84 14.75
N GLY A 548 -8.00 -20.97 14.61
CA GLY A 548 -8.75 -22.09 15.17
C GLY A 548 -9.00 -21.96 16.67
N ASP A 549 -8.60 -20.84 17.28
CA ASP A 549 -8.96 -20.51 18.65
C ASP A 549 -10.40 -19.99 18.67
N VAL A 550 -11.30 -20.83 19.18
CA VAL A 550 -12.55 -20.34 19.76
C VAL A 550 -12.13 -19.52 20.97
N ARG A 551 -12.21 -18.18 20.88
CA ARG A 551 -12.02 -17.30 22.03
C ARG A 551 -12.96 -17.66 23.17
#